data_AF-A0A219AB97-F1
#
_entry.id   AF-A0A219AB97-F1
#
_cell.length_a   1.000
_cell.length_b   1.000
_cell.length_c   1.000
_cell.angle_alpha   90.00
_cell.angle_beta   90.00
_cell.angle_gamma   90.00
#
_symmetry.space_group_name_H-M   'P 1'
#
loop_
_entity.id
_entity.type
_entity.pdbx_description
1 polymer ?
#
loop_
_entity_poly.entity_id
_entity_poly.type
_entity_poly.pdbx_seq_one_letter_code
_entity_poly.pdbx_strand_id
1 'polypeptide(L)'
;MEATRQQIRYRRTTEWILTILTIGLIVLTITTYMLDQNKSNWICGPVLLLIELFAIGFQTLLTFIVWKTDKQKSKTIVTIISIGLITFIIWSFINFITKCS
;
A
#
# COMPACT_ATOMS: atom_id res chain seq x y z
N MET A 1 3.54 -17.37 -30.18
CA MET A 1 3.51 -17.94 -28.80
C MET A 1 4.37 -17.15 -27.79
N GLU A 2 4.96 -16.00 -28.16
CA GLU A 2 5.78 -15.20 -27.22
C GLU A 2 4.96 -14.17 -26.43
N ALA A 3 3.90 -13.61 -27.02
CA ALA A 3 3.02 -12.64 -26.37
C ALA A 3 2.34 -13.21 -25.10
N THR A 4 1.95 -14.50 -25.13
CA THR A 4 1.34 -15.19 -23.98
C THR A 4 2.34 -15.43 -22.84
N ARG A 5 3.63 -15.68 -23.15
CA ARG A 5 4.68 -15.85 -22.12
C ARG A 5 5.02 -14.54 -21.41
N GLN A 6 5.00 -13.41 -22.12
CA GLN A 6 5.19 -12.10 -21.50
C GLN A 6 4.02 -11.72 -20.57
N GLN A 7 2.77 -12.00 -20.96
CA GLN A 7 1.61 -11.73 -20.11
C GLN A 7 1.61 -12.53 -18.80
N ILE A 8 2.02 -13.81 -18.84
CA ILE A 8 2.11 -14.65 -17.64
C ILE A 8 3.21 -14.16 -16.70
N ARG A 9 4.37 -13.77 -17.24
CA ARG A 9 5.48 -13.25 -16.44
C ARG A 9 5.10 -11.91 -15.81
N TYR A 10 4.50 -11.00 -16.57
CA TYR A 10 4.04 -9.70 -16.09
C TYR A 10 3.01 -9.84 -14.97
N ARG A 11 2.00 -10.72 -15.14
CA ARG A 11 0.99 -11.01 -14.10
C ARG A 11 1.64 -11.42 -12.78
N ARG A 12 2.61 -12.33 -12.83
CA ARG A 12 3.32 -12.81 -11.64
C ARG A 12 4.12 -11.67 -10.99
N THR A 13 4.85 -10.88 -11.77
CA THR A 13 5.60 -9.72 -11.24
C THR A 13 4.68 -8.71 -10.57
N THR A 14 3.49 -8.43 -11.13
CA THR A 14 2.52 -7.49 -10.54
C THR A 14 2.01 -7.98 -9.18
N GLU A 15 1.70 -9.28 -9.08
CA GLU A 15 1.28 -9.92 -7.82
C GLU A 15 2.39 -9.83 -6.76
N TRP A 16 3.65 -10.09 -7.13
CA TRP A 16 4.80 -9.93 -6.23
C TRP A 16 5.01 -8.48 -5.78
N ILE A 17 4.89 -7.51 -6.69
CA ILE A 17 5.02 -6.07 -6.38
C ILE A 17 3.94 -5.65 -5.39
N LEU A 18 2.68 -6.01 -5.63
CA LEU A 18 1.57 -5.73 -4.71
C LEU A 18 1.80 -6.36 -3.33
N THR A 19 2.32 -7.59 -3.30
CA THR A 19 2.63 -8.29 -2.04
C THR A 19 3.71 -7.56 -1.25
N ILE A 20 4.82 -7.17 -1.91
CA ILE A 20 5.91 -6.41 -1.28
C ILE A 20 5.42 -5.06 -0.76
N LEU A 21 4.62 -4.34 -1.57
CA LEU A 21 4.02 -3.07 -1.17
C LEU A 21 3.14 -3.25 0.07
N THR A 22 2.31 -4.29 0.11
CA THR A 22 1.44 -4.59 1.26
C THR A 22 2.25 -4.90 2.52
N ILE A 23 3.33 -5.68 2.42
CA ILE A 23 4.24 -5.94 3.54
C ILE A 23 4.87 -4.64 4.05
N GLY A 24 5.35 -3.78 3.14
CA GLY A 24 5.90 -2.48 3.52
C GLY A 24 4.90 -1.60 4.27
N LEU A 25 3.64 -1.64 3.85
CA LEU A 25 2.53 -0.92 4.48
C LEU A 25 2.27 -1.43 5.91
N ILE A 26 2.26 -2.75 6.12
CA ILE A 26 2.13 -3.36 7.44
C ILE A 26 3.29 -2.95 8.37
N VAL A 27 4.53 -2.98 7.87
CA VAL A 27 5.71 -2.56 8.65
C VAL A 27 5.60 -1.08 9.05
N LEU A 28 5.13 -0.22 8.15
CA LEU A 28 4.86 1.18 8.47
C LEU A 28 3.82 1.28 9.60
N THR A 29 2.70 0.56 9.49
CA THR A 29 1.64 0.58 10.51
C THR A 29 2.12 0.15 11.89
N ILE A 30 2.93 -0.90 11.96
CA ILE A 30 3.52 -1.35 13.23
C ILE A 30 4.45 -0.27 13.80
N THR A 31 5.24 0.36 12.95
CA THR A 31 6.17 1.44 13.35
C THR A 31 5.40 2.64 13.89
N THR A 32 4.36 3.08 13.17
CA THR A 32 3.45 4.16 13.57
C THR A 32 2.80 3.85 14.91
N TYR A 33 2.30 2.62 15.10
CA TYR A 33 1.70 2.19 16.36
C TYR A 33 2.68 2.25 17.55
N MET A 34 3.91 1.78 17.35
CA MET A 34 4.94 1.82 18.38
C MET A 34 5.35 3.27 18.72
N LEU A 35 5.37 4.15 17.73
CA LEU A 35 5.62 5.58 17.93
C LEU A 35 4.48 6.27 18.69
N ASP A 36 3.21 5.98 18.38
CA ASP A 36 2.05 6.54 19.07
C ASP A 36 1.99 6.10 20.54
N GLN A 37 2.32 4.83 20.83
CA GLN A 37 2.44 4.32 22.21
C GLN A 37 3.55 5.04 22.99
N ASN A 38 4.69 5.34 22.35
CA ASN A 38 5.86 5.92 23.02
C ASN A 38 5.79 7.45 23.15
N LYS A 39 5.19 8.13 22.17
CA LYS A 39 4.84 9.56 22.21
C LYS A 39 3.33 9.66 22.08
N SER A 40 2.61 9.50 23.20
CA SER A 40 1.14 9.61 23.24
C SER A 40 0.72 11.04 22.93
N ASN A 41 0.69 11.39 21.65
CA ASN A 41 0.20 12.66 21.13
C ASN A 41 -1.18 12.38 20.51
N TRP A 42 -2.21 12.54 21.34
CA TRP A 42 -3.58 12.05 21.16
C TRP A 42 -4.28 12.50 19.86
N ILE A 43 -3.71 13.45 19.12
CA ILE A 43 -4.30 14.01 17.89
C ILE A 43 -3.68 13.42 16.62
N CYS A 44 -2.39 13.09 16.62
CA CYS A 44 -1.69 12.75 15.38
C CYS A 44 -1.63 11.23 15.13
N GLY A 45 -1.38 10.42 16.16
CA GLY A 45 -1.17 8.98 15.97
C GLY A 45 -2.43 8.20 15.64
N PRO A 46 -3.59 8.46 16.28
CA PRO A 46 -4.84 7.77 15.93
C PRO A 46 -5.30 8.04 14.49
N VAL A 47 -5.08 9.26 13.99
CA VAL A 47 -5.46 9.66 12.62
C VAL A 47 -4.58 8.96 11.58
N LEU A 48 -3.27 8.89 11.82
CA LEU A 48 -2.36 8.21 10.90
C LEU A 48 -2.63 6.70 10.85
N LEU A 49 -2.87 6.07 12.01
CA LEU A 49 -3.26 4.66 12.09
C LEU A 49 -4.57 4.38 11.33
N LEU A 50 -5.57 5.26 11.43
CA LEU A 50 -6.82 5.14 10.67
C LEU A 50 -6.58 5.20 9.16
N ILE A 51 -5.71 6.10 8.69
CA ILE A 51 -5.34 6.21 7.26
C ILE A 51 -4.62 4.94 6.79
N GLU A 52 -3.69 4.42 7.59
CA GLU A 52 -2.97 3.19 7.29
C GLU A 52 -3.92 1.98 7.26
N LEU A 53 -4.87 1.89 8.19
CA LEU A 53 -5.87 0.81 8.20
C LEU A 53 -6.75 0.86 6.95
N PHE A 54 -7.20 2.06 6.57
CA PHE A 54 -7.98 2.27 5.36
C PHE A 54 -7.19 1.88 4.11
N ALA A 55 -5.90 2.19 4.08
CA ALA A 55 -5.01 1.82 3.00
C ALA A 55 -4.79 0.32 2.89
N ILE A 56 -4.64 -0.42 3.99
CA ILE A 56 -4.57 -1.89 3.96
C ILE A 56 -5.86 -2.45 3.34
N GLY A 57 -7.02 -1.94 3.76
CA GLY A 57 -8.31 -2.32 3.19
C GLY A 57 -8.41 -2.00 1.69
N PHE A 58 -7.91 -0.84 1.27
CA PHE A 58 -7.93 -0.44 -0.13
C PHE A 58 -6.95 -1.27 -0.98
N GLN A 59 -5.75 -1.56 -0.46
CA GLN A 59 -4.72 -2.37 -1.12
C GLN A 59 -5.19 -3.82 -1.33
N THR A 60 -5.86 -4.39 -0.33
CA THR A 60 -6.46 -5.74 -0.43
C THR A 60 -7.60 -5.78 -1.44
N LEU A 61 -8.47 -4.76 -1.46
CA LEU A 61 -9.53 -4.62 -2.46
C LEU A 61 -8.96 -4.51 -3.88
N LEU A 62 -7.93 -3.68 -4.07
CA LEU A 62 -7.22 -3.54 -5.34
C LEU A 62 -6.62 -4.86 -5.81
N THR A 63 -5.99 -5.61 -4.89
CA THR A 63 -5.42 -6.92 -5.17
C THR A 63 -6.50 -7.92 -5.60
N PHE A 64 -7.67 -7.89 -4.94
CA PHE A 64 -8.81 -8.72 -5.31
C PHE A 64 -9.34 -8.38 -6.72
N ILE A 65 -9.41 -7.09 -7.07
CA ILE A 65 -9.81 -6.62 -8.41
C ILE A 65 -8.81 -7.12 -9.47
N VAL A 66 -7.49 -7.06 -9.19
CA VAL A 66 -6.44 -7.59 -10.08
C VAL A 66 -6.59 -9.09 -10.30
N TRP A 67 -6.96 -9.83 -9.26
CA TRP A 67 -7.20 -11.26 -9.35
C TRP A 67 -8.42 -11.62 -10.20
N LYS A 68 -9.49 -10.82 -10.11
CA LYS A 68 -10.74 -11.03 -10.85
C LYS A 68 -10.65 -10.58 -12.32
N THR A 69 -9.73 -9.67 -12.65
CA THR A 69 -9.61 -9.09 -13.99
C THR A 69 -8.51 -9.73 -14.82
N ASP A 70 -8.84 -10.22 -16.02
CA ASP A 70 -7.83 -10.68 -17.00
C ASP A 70 -7.31 -9.56 -17.91
N LYS A 71 -7.89 -8.35 -17.81
CA LYS A 71 -7.50 -7.22 -18.65
C LYS A 71 -6.15 -6.65 -18.19
N GLN A 72 -5.15 -6.75 -19.06
CA GLN A 72 -3.78 -6.25 -18.81
C GLN A 72 -3.76 -4.76 -18.42
N LYS A 73 -4.58 -3.93 -19.07
CA LYS A 73 -4.75 -2.50 -18.73
C LYS A 73 -5.20 -2.27 -17.28
N SER A 74 -6.09 -3.13 -16.78
CA SER A 74 -6.60 -3.03 -15.41
C SER A 74 -5.51 -3.32 -14.38
N LYS A 75 -4.61 -4.27 -14.67
CA LYS A 75 -3.47 -4.60 -13.79
C LYS A 75 -2.48 -3.45 -13.70
N THR A 76 -2.18 -2.80 -14.82
CA THR A 76 -1.31 -1.61 -14.85
C THR A 76 -1.93 -0.46 -14.05
N ILE A 77 -3.23 -0.16 -14.24
CA ILE A 77 -3.92 0.90 -13.49
C ILE A 77 -3.87 0.63 -11.98
N VAL A 78 -4.17 -0.60 -11.55
CA VAL A 78 -4.13 -0.95 -10.13
C VAL A 78 -2.72 -0.83 -9.54
N THR A 79 -1.69 -1.18 -10.31
CA THR A 79 -0.30 -1.01 -9.89
C THR A 79 0.03 0.46 -9.66
N ILE A 80 -0.36 1.33 -10.59
CA ILE A 80 -0.16 2.78 -10.47
C ILE A 80 -0.89 3.34 -9.25
N ILE A 81 -2.14 2.93 -9.03
CA ILE A 81 -2.92 3.35 -7.87
C ILE A 81 -2.24 2.89 -6.57
N SER A 82 -1.77 1.64 -6.51
CA SER A 82 -1.10 1.09 -5.32
C SER A 82 0.21 1.82 -5.00
N ILE A 83 0.99 2.17 -6.03
CA ILE A 83 2.21 2.98 -5.85
C ILE A 83 1.85 4.38 -5.32
N GLY A 84 0.81 5.01 -5.88
CA GLY A 84 0.33 6.31 -5.42
C GLY A 84 -0.12 6.28 -3.97
N LEU A 85 -0.80 5.21 -3.56
CA LEU A 85 -1.30 5.01 -2.20
C LEU A 85 -0.15 4.85 -1.20
N ILE A 86 0.87 4.05 -1.55
CA ILE A 86 2.08 3.90 -0.74
C ILE A 86 2.82 5.22 -0.60
N THR A 87 2.98 5.96 -1.70
CA THR A 87 3.65 7.28 -1.70
C THR A 87 2.90 8.26 -0.80
N PHE A 88 1.56 8.26 -0.86
CA PHE A 88 0.71 9.09 0.00
C PHE A 88 0.85 8.74 1.49
N ILE A 89 0.97 7.44 1.82
CA ILE A 89 1.21 7.00 3.19
C ILE A 89 2.58 7.43 3.69
N ILE A 90 3.63 7.22 2.89
CA ILE A 90 4.99 7.64 3.26
C ILE A 90 5.01 9.15 3.51
N TRP A 91 4.34 9.93 2.66
CA TRP A 91 4.23 11.38 2.84
C TRP A 91 3.45 11.77 4.11
N SER A 92 2.35 11.08 4.41
CA SER A 92 1.61 11.26 5.66
C SER A 92 2.45 10.90 6.89
N PHE A 93 3.24 9.83 6.81
CA PHE A 93 4.16 9.40 7.87
C PHE A 93 5.28 10.42 8.10
N ILE A 94 5.89 10.95 7.04
CA ILE A 94 6.90 12.02 7.15
C ILE A 94 6.29 13.29 7.77
N ASN A 95 5.07 13.67 7.35
CA ASN A 95 4.35 14.79 7.94
C ASN A 95 4.05 14.55 9.43
N PHE A 96 3.70 13.32 9.81
CA PHE A 96 3.50 12.95 11.21
C PHE A 96 4.77 13.12 12.02
N ILE A 97 5.92 12.61 11.54
CA ILE A 97 7.20 12.79 12.23
C ILE A 97 7.58 14.28 12.30
N THR A 98 7.45 15.03 11.21
CA THR A 98 7.90 16.44 11.19
C THR A 98 7.00 17.39 11.97
N LYS A 99 5.69 17.14 12.03
CA LYS A 99 4.74 18.02 12.73
C LYS A 99 4.40 17.56 14.15
N CYS A 100 4.60 16.28 14.48
CA CYS A 100 4.17 15.71 15.74
C CYS A 100 5.31 15.05 16.55
N SER A 101 6.57 15.11 16.09
CA SER A 101 7.77 14.75 16.88
C SER A 101 8.31 15.90 17.72
#